data_AF-A0A6V3LUW2-F1
#
_entry.id   AF-A0A6V3LUW2-F1
#
_cell.length_a   1.000
_cell.length_b   1.000
_cell.length_c   1.000
_cell.angle_alpha   90.00
_cell.angle_beta   90.00
_cell.angle_gamma   90.00
#
_symmetry.space_group_name_H-M   'P 1'
#
loop_
_entity.id
_entity.type
_entity.pdbx_description
1 polymer ?
#
loop_
_entity_poly.entity_id
_entity_poly.type
_entity_poly.pdbx_seq_one_letter_code
_entity_poly.pdbx_strand_id
1 'polypeptide(L)'
;DTISARASQGRESGSAMASRLSFTYVPANQAVCSACGTRLVACVLHSKGHIWNGKPAQVFTPKEKPPGITFTNRRNVDAAQGKSVVETALCSACKANVGWRFVESPTIGESGTIGFLMPSIRLENAKSDVKVDVVRACDSKTALDKLAIGLMAEHGGIGLSIAFCKDGAPDSKVLAKAWGYARQGCPLTPSVPLRIASVSKTITAVAIGKLVDEGKLSFDDKVLPLLRRLVKVGHLADDRMSEITVRHLLNNTSGLPSNDSKDPMFSFPRKSQLALIAHVLSERKLYNQPGSSYNYSNFGYCLLGRVVEAVCAPKGAESHQVRTVDYLLCR
;
A
#
# COMPACT_ATOMS: atom_id res chain seq x y z
N ASP A 1 2.39 22.56 47.47
CA ASP A 1 1.25 23.35 47.96
C ASP A 1 -0.07 22.66 47.69
N THR A 2 -0.58 22.07 48.76
CA THR A 2 -1.86 21.37 48.91
C THR A 2 -3.02 22.37 48.94
N ILE A 3 -4.12 22.09 48.22
CA ILE A 3 -5.45 22.51 48.65
C ILE A 3 -6.43 21.35 48.41
N SER A 4 -6.92 20.79 49.50
CA SER A 4 -8.11 19.95 49.57
C SER A 4 -9.31 20.79 49.98
N ALA A 5 -10.47 20.58 49.38
CA ALA A 5 -11.75 20.97 49.96
C ALA A 5 -12.78 19.84 49.73
N ARG A 6 -13.39 19.38 50.82
CA ARG A 6 -14.48 18.39 50.84
C ARG A 6 -15.54 18.89 51.83
N ALA A 7 -16.78 19.06 51.36
CA ALA A 7 -18.06 19.10 52.08
C ALA A 7 -19.14 19.42 51.04
N SER A 8 -20.40 18.97 51.05
CA SER A 8 -21.22 18.08 51.89
C SER A 8 -22.50 17.76 51.08
N GLN A 9 -23.27 16.76 51.49
CA GLN A 9 -24.48 16.27 50.82
C GLN A 9 -25.64 17.27 50.78
N GLY A 10 -26.46 17.19 49.72
CA GLY A 10 -27.79 17.80 49.60
C GLY A 10 -28.57 17.22 48.41
N ARG A 11 -29.83 16.84 48.61
CA ARG A 11 -30.74 16.21 47.63
C ARG A 11 -31.41 17.23 46.69
N GLU A 12 -31.75 16.71 45.51
CA GLU A 12 -32.84 17.05 44.58
C GLU A 12 -32.77 18.23 43.59
N SER A 13 -33.09 17.85 42.34
CA SER A 13 -33.75 18.59 41.23
C SER A 13 -32.89 19.28 40.16
N GLY A 14 -33.25 19.00 38.89
CA GLY A 14 -33.11 19.94 37.76
C GLY A 14 -31.83 19.87 36.92
N SER A 15 -32.00 19.40 35.68
CA SER A 15 -31.11 19.50 34.51
C SER A 15 -29.94 20.49 34.54
N ALA A 16 -28.71 19.99 34.35
CA ALA A 16 -27.67 20.65 33.54
C ALA A 16 -26.53 19.69 33.21
N MET A 17 -26.13 19.70 31.94
CA MET A 17 -25.00 19.01 31.35
C MET A 17 -23.68 19.42 32.04
N ALA A 18 -22.97 18.49 32.68
CA ALA A 18 -21.55 18.63 32.99
C ALA A 18 -20.96 17.24 33.26
N SER A 19 -20.70 16.48 32.21
CA SER A 19 -19.88 15.28 32.28
C SER A 19 -18.48 15.68 32.78
N ARG A 20 -18.14 15.27 34.01
CA ARG A 20 -16.78 15.30 34.55
C ARG A 20 -15.85 14.56 33.57
N LEU A 21 -15.03 15.31 32.85
CA LEU A 21 -13.89 14.77 32.11
C LEU A 21 -12.86 14.29 33.14
N SER A 22 -12.88 13.00 33.43
CA SER A 22 -11.77 12.30 34.07
C SER A 22 -10.65 12.12 33.03
N PHE A 23 -9.54 12.82 33.20
CA PHE A 23 -8.33 12.53 32.43
C PHE A 23 -7.73 11.23 32.97
N THR A 24 -7.80 10.17 32.17
CA THR A 24 -7.04 8.96 32.44
C THR A 24 -5.62 9.20 31.93
N TYR A 25 -4.66 9.33 32.85
CA TYR A 25 -3.23 9.31 32.53
C TYR A 25 -2.90 7.94 31.90
N VAL A 26 -2.61 7.94 30.59
CA VAL A 26 -2.15 6.74 29.88
C VAL A 26 -0.63 6.66 30.05
N PRO A 27 -0.07 5.60 30.67
CA PRO A 27 1.37 5.49 30.82
C PRO A 27 2.01 5.34 29.42
N ALA A 28 3.02 6.16 29.13
CA ALA A 28 3.76 6.11 27.87
C ALA A 28 4.37 4.71 27.63
N ASN A 29 4.28 4.22 26.38
CA ASN A 29 4.92 2.97 25.98
C ASN A 29 6.41 3.01 26.33
N GLN A 30 6.93 1.91 26.88
CA GLN A 30 8.33 1.80 27.29
C GLN A 30 9.11 0.95 26.29
N ALA A 31 10.13 1.52 25.66
CA ALA A 31 11.09 0.77 24.86
C ALA A 31 12.18 0.19 25.77
N VAL A 32 12.46 -1.10 25.61
CA VAL A 32 13.38 -1.87 26.44
C VAL A 32 14.35 -2.64 25.55
N CYS A 33 15.63 -2.71 25.93
CA CYS A 33 16.62 -3.49 25.19
C CYS A 33 16.29 -4.98 25.25
N SER A 34 16.14 -5.63 24.09
CA SER A 34 15.82 -7.06 24.01
C SER A 34 16.90 -7.95 24.60
N ALA A 35 18.17 -7.50 24.59
CA ALA A 35 19.32 -8.28 25.04
C ALA A 35 19.47 -8.35 26.56
N CYS A 36 19.13 -7.27 27.29
CA CYS A 36 19.39 -7.18 28.73
C CYS A 36 18.25 -6.60 29.56
N GLY A 37 17.12 -6.24 28.95
CA GLY A 37 15.96 -5.70 29.67
C GLY A 37 16.14 -4.26 30.16
N THR A 38 17.22 -3.57 29.79
CA THR A 38 17.43 -2.17 30.19
C THR A 38 16.38 -1.27 29.54
N ARG A 39 15.68 -0.49 30.36
CA ARG A 39 14.76 0.55 29.90
C ARG A 39 15.53 1.62 29.13
N LEU A 40 15.10 1.86 27.89
CA LEU A 40 15.71 2.82 26.99
C LEU A 40 14.94 4.14 27.04
N VAL A 41 13.63 4.13 26.83
CA VAL A 41 12.86 5.39 26.82
C VAL A 41 11.37 5.16 27.04
N ALA A 42 10.71 6.09 27.72
CA ALA A 42 9.25 6.23 27.72
C ALA A 42 8.87 7.18 26.58
N CYS A 43 8.27 6.69 25.50
CA CYS A 43 7.99 7.53 24.34
C CYS A 43 6.74 7.11 23.58
N VAL A 44 6.14 8.10 22.90
CA VAL A 44 5.19 7.87 21.82
C VAL A 44 6.00 7.65 20.55
N LEU A 45 6.21 6.39 20.20
CA LEU A 45 6.84 6.01 18.94
C LEU A 45 5.87 6.30 17.81
N HIS A 46 6.32 7.03 16.79
CA HIS A 46 5.53 7.21 15.57
C HIS A 46 6.24 6.59 14.38
N SER A 47 5.49 5.88 13.57
CA SER A 47 6.02 5.04 12.49
C SER A 47 6.15 5.76 11.14
N LYS A 48 6.43 7.07 11.13
CA LYS A 48 6.52 7.86 9.88
C LYS A 48 7.64 7.32 8.98
N GLY A 49 7.38 6.34 8.13
CA GLY A 49 8.15 6.03 6.91
C GLY A 49 9.65 5.72 7.00
N HIS A 50 10.25 5.55 8.18
CA HIS A 50 11.70 5.35 8.27
C HIS A 50 12.07 3.86 8.07
N ILE A 51 13.04 3.64 7.16
CA ILE A 51 13.62 2.34 6.83
C ILE A 51 15.14 2.46 6.99
N TRP A 52 15.79 1.46 7.60
CA TRP A 52 17.24 1.41 7.79
C TRP A 52 17.82 0.06 7.42
N ASN A 53 18.82 0.04 6.55
CA ASN A 53 19.37 -1.19 5.96
C ASN A 53 18.25 -2.14 5.49
N GLY A 54 17.19 -1.59 4.88
CA GLY A 54 16.03 -2.36 4.41
C GLY A 54 15.03 -2.80 5.48
N LYS A 55 15.19 -2.42 6.76
CA LYS A 55 14.30 -2.81 7.87
C LYS A 55 13.43 -1.64 8.35
N PRO A 56 12.14 -1.87 8.70
CA PRO A 56 11.29 -0.86 9.32
C PRO A 56 11.87 -0.35 10.63
N ALA A 57 11.84 0.97 10.82
CA ALA A 57 12.35 1.66 12.00
C ALA A 57 11.21 2.40 12.71
N GLN A 58 11.14 2.26 14.03
CA GLN A 58 10.33 3.17 14.84
C GLN A 58 11.19 4.37 15.23
N VAL A 59 10.67 5.58 15.04
CA VAL A 59 11.41 6.79 15.37
C VAL A 59 10.80 7.58 16.51
N PHE A 60 11.66 8.32 17.18
CA PHE A 60 11.30 9.28 18.21
C PHE A 60 12.31 10.43 18.22
N THR A 61 11.80 11.65 18.37
CA THR A 61 12.62 12.87 18.44
C THR A 61 12.61 13.39 19.88
N PRO A 62 13.61 13.01 20.70
CA PRO A 62 13.66 13.48 22.08
C PRO A 62 13.97 14.97 22.17
N LYS A 63 13.43 15.64 23.20
CA LYS A 63 13.83 17.01 23.57
C LYS A 63 15.16 17.05 24.34
N GLU A 64 15.52 15.96 25.02
CA GLU A 64 16.73 15.82 25.85
C GLU A 64 17.40 14.46 25.64
N LYS A 65 18.66 14.27 26.06
CA LYS A 65 19.35 12.99 25.89
C LYS A 65 18.56 11.86 26.59
N PRO A 66 18.09 10.82 25.86
CA PRO A 66 17.29 9.76 26.45
C PRO A 66 18.14 8.92 27.42
N PRO A 67 17.59 8.53 28.58
CA PRO A 67 18.29 7.63 29.51
C PRO A 67 18.57 6.27 28.85
N GLY A 68 19.53 5.48 29.36
CA GLY A 68 19.75 4.12 28.86
C GLY A 68 20.31 3.97 27.43
N ILE A 69 20.59 5.07 26.72
CA ILE A 69 21.21 5.08 25.39
C ILE A 69 22.50 5.89 25.38
N THR A 70 23.54 5.33 24.76
CA THR A 70 24.79 6.03 24.40
C THR A 70 24.94 6.08 22.89
N PHE A 71 25.45 7.20 22.37
CA PHE A 71 25.73 7.38 20.95
C PHE A 71 27.23 7.31 20.68
N THR A 72 27.60 6.61 19.61
CA THR A 72 29.00 6.49 19.16
C THR A 72 29.06 6.30 17.65
N ASN A 73 30.27 6.26 17.08
CA ASN A 73 30.53 5.94 15.67
C ASN A 73 29.73 6.83 14.71
N ARG A 74 30.04 8.14 14.74
CA ARG A 74 29.50 9.11 13.79
C ARG A 74 29.97 8.76 12.38
N ARG A 75 29.03 8.62 11.44
CA ARG A 75 29.32 8.28 10.05
C ARG A 75 28.39 8.98 9.07
N ASN A 76 28.90 9.21 7.87
CA ASN A 76 28.11 9.70 6.74
C ASN A 76 27.31 8.53 6.14
N VAL A 77 26.06 8.79 5.77
CA VAL A 77 25.18 7.82 5.09
C VAL A 77 24.44 8.48 3.94
N ASP A 78 24.18 7.71 2.90
CA ASP A 78 23.34 8.13 1.79
C ASP A 78 21.90 7.70 2.07
N ALA A 79 21.01 8.66 2.31
CA ALA A 79 19.60 8.41 2.55
C ALA A 79 18.80 8.70 1.28
N ALA A 80 17.59 8.13 1.15
CA ALA A 80 16.74 8.30 -0.03
C ALA A 80 16.39 9.76 -0.38
N GLN A 81 16.66 10.71 0.52
CA GLN A 81 16.41 12.15 0.38
C GLN A 81 17.70 13.01 0.41
N GLY A 82 18.89 12.41 0.45
CA GLY A 82 20.19 13.11 0.42
C GLY A 82 21.24 12.58 1.42
N LYS A 83 22.43 13.19 1.41
CA LYS A 83 23.53 12.87 2.35
C LYS A 83 23.12 13.24 3.77
N SER A 84 23.29 12.31 4.71
CA SER A 84 22.98 12.49 6.14
C SER A 84 24.18 12.10 7.01
N VAL A 85 24.18 12.54 8.26
CA VAL A 85 25.17 12.11 9.27
C VAL A 85 24.45 11.45 10.43
N VAL A 86 24.86 10.23 10.79
CA VAL A 86 24.23 9.46 11.86
C VAL A 86 25.25 8.96 12.87
N GLU A 87 24.78 8.71 14.09
CA GLU A 87 25.50 7.98 15.13
C GLU A 87 24.77 6.66 15.43
N THR A 88 25.52 5.67 15.90
CA THR A 88 24.96 4.39 16.36
C THR A 88 24.44 4.55 17.78
N ALA A 89 23.20 4.12 18.03
CA ALA A 89 22.59 4.10 19.34
C ALA A 89 22.83 2.73 20.00
N LEU A 90 23.54 2.74 21.12
CA LEU A 90 23.86 1.55 21.91
C LEU A 90 23.12 1.58 23.23
N CYS A 91 22.65 0.41 23.68
CA CYS A 91 22.20 0.25 25.05
C CYS A 91 23.34 0.59 26.01
N SER A 92 23.11 1.52 26.93
CA SER A 92 24.15 1.96 27.86
C SER A 92 24.70 0.83 28.74
N ALA A 93 23.87 -0.17 29.04
CA ALA A 93 24.20 -1.30 29.92
C ALA A 93 24.98 -2.41 29.22
N CYS A 94 24.46 -2.97 28.13
CA CYS A 94 25.06 -4.13 27.46
C CYS A 94 25.79 -3.82 26.15
N LYS A 95 25.79 -2.53 25.74
CA LYS A 95 26.36 -2.05 24.47
C LYS A 95 25.75 -2.67 23.21
N ALA A 96 24.63 -3.39 23.32
CA ALA A 96 23.91 -3.89 22.15
C ALA A 96 23.47 -2.73 21.24
N ASN A 97 23.55 -2.94 19.93
CA ASN A 97 23.06 -1.98 18.95
C ASN A 97 21.52 -1.99 18.95
N VAL A 98 20.96 -0.88 19.41
CA VAL A 98 19.51 -0.69 19.52
C VAL A 98 18.96 0.25 18.44
N GLY A 99 19.82 0.93 17.66
CA GLY A 99 19.36 1.90 16.68
C GLY A 99 20.41 2.88 16.18
N TRP A 100 19.95 4.06 15.75
CA TRP A 100 20.78 5.19 15.32
C TRP A 100 20.13 6.52 15.66
N ARG A 101 20.90 7.61 15.59
CA ARG A 101 20.44 8.99 15.73
C ARG A 101 20.90 9.81 14.54
N PHE A 102 20.02 10.63 13.96
CA PHE A 102 20.42 11.67 13.02
C PHE A 102 21.16 12.80 13.74
N VAL A 103 22.41 13.04 13.36
CA VAL A 103 23.15 14.24 13.76
C VAL A 103 22.82 15.38 12.80
N GLU A 104 22.78 15.07 11.51
CA GLU A 104 22.35 15.96 10.43
C GLU A 104 21.37 15.20 9.53
N SER A 105 20.15 15.73 9.38
CA SER A 105 19.12 15.20 8.48
C SER A 105 18.91 16.13 7.28
N PRO A 106 18.73 15.62 6.05
CA PRO A 106 18.34 16.40 4.88
C PRO A 106 16.90 16.92 4.97
N THR A 107 16.11 16.39 5.90
CA THR A 107 14.74 16.84 6.17
C THR A 107 14.72 17.87 7.30
N ILE A 108 14.18 19.05 7.02
CA ILE A 108 14.09 20.17 7.97
C ILE A 108 13.35 19.72 9.24
N GLY A 109 14.00 19.85 10.39
CA GLY A 109 13.43 19.54 11.71
C GLY A 109 13.61 18.10 12.19
N GLU A 110 14.30 17.24 11.43
CA GLU A 110 14.48 15.82 11.81
C GLU A 110 15.86 15.49 12.43
N SER A 111 16.79 16.45 12.48
CA SER A 111 18.04 16.30 13.24
C SER A 111 17.75 16.04 14.71
N GLY A 112 18.44 15.07 15.31
CA GLY A 112 18.20 14.58 16.66
C GLY A 112 17.22 13.40 16.75
N THR A 113 16.54 13.04 15.65
CA THR A 113 15.62 11.89 15.61
C THR A 113 16.38 10.58 15.77
N ILE A 114 15.86 9.71 16.64
CA ILE A 114 16.39 8.38 16.94
C ILE A 114 15.51 7.35 16.25
N GLY A 115 16.11 6.44 15.49
CA GLY A 115 15.46 5.25 14.96
C GLY A 115 15.87 3.99 15.73
N PHE A 116 14.90 3.17 16.11
CA PHE A 116 15.15 1.88 16.77
C PHE A 116 15.12 0.71 15.78
N LEU A 117 16.06 -0.21 15.97
CA LEU A 117 16.14 -1.47 15.23
C LEU A 117 15.29 -2.55 15.88
N MET A 118 14.37 -3.13 15.12
CA MET A 118 13.74 -4.40 15.49
C MET A 118 14.60 -5.56 14.97
N PRO A 119 14.80 -6.64 15.77
CA PRO A 119 14.19 -6.95 17.07
C PRO A 119 15.01 -6.50 18.30
N SER A 120 16.00 -5.62 18.16
CA SER A 120 16.91 -5.22 19.26
C SER A 120 16.21 -4.53 20.44
N ILE A 121 14.96 -4.11 20.27
CA ILE A 121 14.11 -3.56 21.35
C ILE A 121 12.75 -4.29 21.46
N ARG A 122 12.18 -4.26 22.66
CA ARG A 122 10.79 -4.67 22.97
C ARG A 122 9.99 -3.48 23.50
N LEU A 123 8.68 -3.50 23.30
CA LEU A 123 7.75 -2.49 23.83
C LEU A 123 6.94 -3.07 24.99
N GLU A 124 6.94 -2.39 26.14
CA GLU A 124 6.17 -2.77 27.33
C GLU A 124 5.02 -1.76 27.57
N ASN A 125 3.89 -2.26 28.09
CA ASN A 125 2.68 -1.51 28.50
C ASN A 125 1.84 -0.82 27.42
N ALA A 126 1.86 -1.30 26.17
CA ALA A 126 0.96 -0.81 25.13
C ALA A 126 -0.51 -1.19 25.39
N LYS A 127 -1.26 -0.33 26.09
CA LYS A 127 -2.73 -0.42 26.13
C LYS A 127 -3.32 0.24 24.89
N SER A 128 -4.14 -0.50 24.14
CA SER A 128 -4.93 0.01 23.03
C SER A 128 -6.41 -0.11 23.37
N ASP A 129 -7.07 1.00 23.70
CA ASP A 129 -8.52 1.07 23.79
C ASP A 129 -9.13 1.22 22.39
N VAL A 130 -9.08 0.13 21.63
CA VAL A 130 -9.89 -0.08 20.42
C VAL A 130 -10.22 -1.56 20.37
N LYS A 131 -11.48 -1.94 20.63
CA LYS A 131 -11.96 -3.29 20.35
C LYS A 131 -12.21 -3.43 18.85
N VAL A 132 -11.18 -3.88 18.16
CA VAL A 132 -11.23 -4.50 16.83
C VAL A 132 -10.41 -5.77 16.97
N ASP A 133 -10.92 -6.92 16.51
CA ASP A 133 -10.21 -8.21 16.54
C ASP A 133 -9.04 -8.19 15.53
N VAL A 134 -7.99 -7.45 15.86
CA VAL A 134 -6.68 -7.49 15.19
C VAL A 134 -5.87 -8.57 15.89
N VAL A 135 -5.69 -9.72 15.26
CA VAL A 135 -4.87 -10.79 15.83
C VAL A 135 -3.41 -10.38 15.75
N ARG A 136 -2.80 -10.07 16.90
CA ARG A 136 -1.36 -9.78 17.02
C ARG A 136 -0.57 -11.10 17.07
N ALA A 137 0.72 -11.04 16.75
CA ALA A 137 1.62 -12.20 16.80
C ALA A 137 1.61 -12.94 18.16
N CYS A 138 1.42 -12.20 19.25
CA CYS A 138 1.32 -12.73 20.61
C CYS A 138 -0.05 -13.34 20.96
N ASP A 139 -1.08 -13.08 20.15
CA ASP A 139 -2.48 -13.46 20.41
C ASP A 139 -2.94 -14.63 19.50
N SER A 140 -2.02 -15.27 18.76
CA SER A 140 -2.35 -16.30 17.76
C SER A 140 -2.95 -17.55 18.41
N LYS A 141 -4.21 -17.88 18.06
CA LYS A 141 -4.89 -19.08 18.57
C LYS A 141 -5.05 -20.18 17.50
N THR A 142 -4.95 -19.83 16.21
CA THR A 142 -5.15 -20.78 15.12
C THR A 142 -3.93 -20.94 14.21
N ALA A 143 -3.84 -22.07 13.51
CA ALA A 143 -2.79 -22.31 12.51
C ALA A 143 -2.78 -21.24 11.40
N LEU A 144 -3.95 -20.76 11.00
CA LEU A 144 -4.10 -19.70 10.01
C LEU A 144 -3.51 -18.37 10.49
N ASP A 145 -3.74 -18.00 11.76
CA ASP A 145 -3.16 -16.77 12.32
C ASP A 145 -1.63 -16.86 12.35
N LYS A 146 -1.07 -18.01 12.76
CA LYS A 146 0.38 -18.24 12.78
C LYS A 146 0.99 -18.16 11.38
N LEU A 147 0.35 -18.76 10.38
CA LEU A 147 0.79 -18.69 8.98
C LEU A 147 0.75 -17.25 8.45
N ALA A 148 -0.36 -16.54 8.66
CA ALA A 148 -0.52 -15.16 8.19
C ALA A 148 0.55 -14.23 8.79
N ILE A 149 0.77 -14.32 10.10
CA ILE A 149 1.80 -13.55 10.81
C ILE A 149 3.21 -13.94 10.33
N GLY A 150 3.47 -15.23 10.10
CA GLY A 150 4.73 -15.73 9.55
C GLY A 150 5.02 -15.15 8.17
N LEU A 151 4.06 -15.22 7.25
CA LEU A 151 4.17 -14.65 5.90
C LEU A 151 4.41 -13.14 5.93
N MET A 152 3.68 -12.42 6.79
CA MET A 152 3.88 -10.98 6.99
C MET A 152 5.29 -10.67 7.50
N ALA A 153 5.81 -11.45 8.44
CA ALA A 153 7.15 -11.28 8.99
C ALA A 153 8.24 -11.61 7.96
N GLU A 154 8.08 -12.69 7.20
CA GLU A 154 9.02 -13.15 6.17
C GLU A 154 9.14 -12.15 5.01
N HIS A 155 8.01 -11.63 4.53
CA HIS A 155 7.96 -10.75 3.37
C HIS A 155 7.91 -9.25 3.71
N GLY A 156 7.98 -8.90 5.00
CA GLY A 156 7.90 -7.50 5.45
C GLY A 156 6.53 -6.85 5.19
N GLY A 157 5.46 -7.65 5.11
CA GLY A 157 4.10 -7.16 4.89
C GLY A 157 3.54 -6.46 6.11
N ILE A 158 3.09 -5.21 5.95
CA ILE A 158 2.48 -4.43 7.05
C ILE A 158 1.04 -4.85 7.36
N GLY A 159 0.39 -5.56 6.44
CA GLY A 159 -0.96 -6.10 6.59
C GLY A 159 -1.23 -7.20 5.56
N LEU A 160 -2.12 -8.12 5.91
CA LEU A 160 -2.55 -9.24 5.08
C LEU A 160 -4.04 -9.46 5.27
N SER A 161 -4.78 -9.61 4.17
CA SER A 161 -6.19 -10.01 4.18
C SER A 161 -6.35 -11.27 3.36
N ILE A 162 -7.05 -12.27 3.90
CA ILE A 162 -7.30 -13.57 3.26
C ILE A 162 -8.79 -13.85 3.32
N ALA A 163 -9.34 -14.34 2.21
CA ALA A 163 -10.69 -14.87 2.15
C ALA A 163 -10.66 -16.30 1.56
N PHE A 164 -11.39 -17.22 2.18
CA PHE A 164 -11.63 -18.56 1.67
C PHE A 164 -13.12 -18.75 1.39
N CYS A 165 -13.43 -19.22 0.20
CA CYS A 165 -14.76 -19.68 -0.17
C CYS A 165 -14.68 -21.16 -0.55
N LYS A 166 -15.69 -21.95 -0.15
CA LYS A 166 -15.84 -23.34 -0.61
C LYS A 166 -16.83 -23.34 -1.76
N ASP A 167 -16.52 -24.06 -2.84
CA ASP A 167 -17.41 -24.18 -3.99
C ASP A 167 -18.84 -24.58 -3.58
N GLY A 168 -19.83 -23.86 -4.12
CA GLY A 168 -21.25 -24.05 -3.83
C GLY A 168 -21.70 -23.54 -2.45
N ALA A 169 -20.81 -22.99 -1.62
CA ALA A 169 -21.22 -22.37 -0.37
C ALA A 169 -21.82 -20.97 -0.64
N PRO A 170 -22.88 -20.57 0.09
CA PRO A 170 -23.41 -19.21 -0.01
C PRO A 170 -22.38 -18.18 0.49
N ASP A 171 -22.46 -16.95 0.01
CA ASP A 171 -21.55 -15.84 0.38
C ASP A 171 -21.44 -15.64 1.91
N SER A 172 -22.49 -15.97 2.66
CA SER A 172 -22.52 -15.95 4.12
C SER A 172 -21.55 -16.94 4.79
N LYS A 173 -20.92 -17.84 4.03
CA LYS A 173 -19.94 -18.82 4.50
C LYS A 173 -18.49 -18.52 4.05
N VAL A 174 -18.24 -17.35 3.48
CA VAL A 174 -16.87 -16.91 3.20
C VAL A 174 -16.14 -16.63 4.52
N LEU A 175 -15.05 -17.35 4.77
CA LEU A 175 -14.15 -17.03 5.88
C LEU A 175 -13.24 -15.90 5.42
N ALA A 176 -13.45 -14.69 5.96
CA ALA A 176 -12.58 -13.55 5.70
C ALA A 176 -11.87 -13.11 6.98
N LYS A 177 -10.54 -12.98 6.94
CA LYS A 177 -9.71 -12.53 8.05
C LYS A 177 -8.63 -11.57 7.58
N ALA A 178 -8.27 -10.63 8.44
CA ALA A 178 -7.19 -9.70 8.18
C ALA A 178 -6.28 -9.53 9.41
N TRP A 179 -5.02 -9.22 9.13
CA TRP A 179 -3.96 -9.00 10.11
C TRP A 179 -3.20 -7.71 9.76
N GLY A 180 -2.68 -7.02 10.77
CA GLY A 180 -1.88 -5.80 10.59
C GLY A 180 -2.66 -4.59 10.12
N TYR A 181 -2.08 -3.82 9.20
CA TYR A 181 -2.51 -2.47 8.83
C TYR A 181 -2.60 -2.30 7.32
N ALA A 182 -3.65 -1.62 6.85
CA ALA A 182 -3.81 -1.25 5.44
C ALA A 182 -2.86 -0.12 5.03
N ARG A 183 -2.62 0.78 5.98
CA ARG A 183 -1.62 1.85 5.94
C ARG A 183 -1.30 2.25 7.37
N GLN A 184 -0.28 3.08 7.56
CA GLN A 184 0.09 3.58 8.88
C GLN A 184 -1.13 4.15 9.64
N GLY A 185 -1.35 3.67 10.86
CA GLY A 185 -2.46 4.10 11.73
C GLY A 185 -3.85 3.61 11.31
N CYS A 186 -3.96 2.78 10.27
CA CYS A 186 -5.23 2.26 9.77
C CYS A 186 -5.20 0.72 9.84
N PRO A 187 -5.80 0.11 10.88
CA PRO A 187 -5.90 -1.34 10.98
C PRO A 187 -6.56 -1.93 9.74
N LEU A 188 -6.05 -3.07 9.29
CA LEU A 188 -6.64 -3.78 8.16
C LEU A 188 -7.83 -4.61 8.65
N THR A 189 -8.98 -4.42 8.01
CA THR A 189 -10.14 -5.32 8.15
C THR A 189 -10.47 -5.90 6.78
N PRO A 190 -11.21 -7.03 6.69
CA PRO A 190 -11.61 -7.59 5.41
C PRO A 190 -12.40 -6.65 4.50
N SER A 191 -13.03 -5.62 5.06
CA SER A 191 -13.80 -4.62 4.32
C SER A 191 -12.98 -3.44 3.80
N VAL A 192 -11.71 -3.31 4.17
CA VAL A 192 -10.86 -2.21 3.68
C VAL A 192 -10.51 -2.44 2.20
N PRO A 193 -10.78 -1.48 1.31
CA PRO A 193 -10.37 -1.59 -0.09
C PRO A 193 -8.85 -1.64 -0.24
N LEU A 194 -8.38 -2.65 -0.98
CA LEU A 194 -6.97 -2.82 -1.33
C LEU A 194 -6.77 -2.73 -2.85
N ARG A 195 -5.59 -2.30 -3.27
CA ARG A 195 -5.20 -2.34 -4.69
C ARG A 195 -4.87 -3.78 -5.06
N ILE A 196 -5.68 -4.38 -5.92
CA ILE A 196 -5.49 -5.77 -6.38
C ILE A 196 -4.45 -5.92 -7.51
N ALA A 197 -3.83 -4.81 -7.93
CA ALA A 197 -2.79 -4.76 -8.95
C ALA A 197 -3.17 -5.55 -10.22
N SER A 198 -2.31 -6.47 -10.68
CA SER A 198 -2.51 -7.19 -11.93
C SER A 198 -3.70 -8.16 -11.91
N VAL A 199 -4.31 -8.45 -10.76
CA VAL A 199 -5.58 -9.21 -10.71
C VAL A 199 -6.70 -8.47 -11.46
N SER A 200 -6.62 -7.13 -11.57
CA SER A 200 -7.55 -6.36 -12.40
C SER A 200 -7.59 -6.80 -13.87
N LYS A 201 -6.52 -7.44 -14.39
CA LYS A 201 -6.48 -7.94 -15.77
C LYS A 201 -7.52 -9.03 -16.02
N THR A 202 -7.77 -9.89 -15.04
CA THR A 202 -8.79 -10.94 -15.14
C THR A 202 -10.19 -10.32 -15.30
N ILE A 203 -10.47 -9.24 -14.56
CA ILE A 203 -11.74 -8.49 -14.68
C ILE A 203 -11.89 -7.92 -16.10
N THR A 204 -10.84 -7.31 -16.64
CA THR A 204 -10.84 -6.82 -18.02
C THR A 204 -11.02 -7.93 -19.04
N ALA A 205 -10.37 -9.09 -18.85
CA ALA A 205 -10.51 -10.23 -19.75
C ALA A 205 -11.95 -10.78 -19.75
N VAL A 206 -12.60 -10.86 -18.58
CA VAL A 206 -14.01 -11.28 -18.48
C VAL A 206 -14.93 -10.29 -19.17
N ALA A 207 -14.71 -8.98 -19.02
CA ALA A 207 -15.50 -7.97 -19.73
C ALA A 207 -15.39 -8.10 -21.25
N ILE A 208 -14.18 -8.35 -21.76
CA ILE A 208 -13.94 -8.62 -23.18
C ILE A 208 -14.66 -9.91 -23.61
N GLY A 209 -14.55 -10.99 -22.84
CA GLY A 209 -15.25 -12.25 -23.10
C GLY A 209 -16.77 -12.06 -23.21
N LYS A 210 -17.38 -11.33 -22.27
CA LYS A 210 -18.83 -11.02 -22.33
C LYS A 210 -19.19 -10.24 -23.60
N LEU A 211 -18.39 -9.27 -24.02
CA LEU A 211 -18.63 -8.54 -25.27
C LEU A 211 -18.55 -9.45 -26.50
N VAL A 212 -17.68 -10.45 -26.47
CA VAL A 212 -17.59 -11.48 -27.51
C VAL A 212 -18.81 -12.39 -27.50
N ASP A 213 -19.23 -12.87 -26.33
CA ASP A 213 -20.45 -13.69 -26.19
C ASP A 213 -21.70 -12.95 -26.65
N GLU A 214 -21.76 -11.63 -26.42
CA GLU A 214 -22.83 -10.75 -26.89
C GLU A 214 -22.75 -10.42 -28.40
N GLY A 215 -21.73 -10.91 -29.11
CA GLY A 215 -21.52 -10.64 -30.53
C GLY A 215 -21.13 -9.19 -30.86
N LYS A 216 -20.72 -8.39 -29.86
CA LYS A 216 -20.33 -6.98 -30.02
C LYS A 216 -18.86 -6.78 -30.38
N LEU A 217 -18.05 -7.81 -30.17
CA LEU A 217 -16.62 -7.82 -30.37
C LEU A 217 -16.19 -9.21 -30.85
N SER A 218 -15.14 -9.31 -31.66
CA SER A 218 -14.43 -10.55 -31.93
C SER A 218 -13.03 -10.51 -31.32
N PHE A 219 -12.52 -11.68 -30.91
CA PHE A 219 -11.12 -11.79 -30.48
C PHE A 219 -10.13 -11.40 -31.58
N ASP A 220 -10.51 -11.53 -32.85
CA ASP A 220 -9.65 -11.25 -33.99
C ASP A 220 -9.83 -9.81 -34.53
N ASP A 221 -10.68 -9.01 -33.89
CA ASP A 221 -10.84 -7.60 -34.24
C ASP A 221 -9.54 -6.83 -34.02
N LYS A 222 -9.20 -5.99 -34.99
CA LYS A 222 -8.04 -5.09 -34.91
C LYS A 222 -8.33 -3.98 -33.89
N VAL A 223 -7.37 -3.75 -33.00
CA VAL A 223 -7.54 -2.84 -31.86
C VAL A 223 -7.58 -1.37 -32.30
N LEU A 224 -6.71 -0.96 -33.23
CA LEU A 224 -6.63 0.45 -33.63
C LEU A 224 -7.96 1.00 -34.18
N PRO A 225 -8.67 0.33 -35.10
CA PRO A 225 -9.99 0.79 -35.55
C PRO A 225 -10.98 1.02 -34.41
N LEU A 226 -11.03 0.14 -33.41
CA LEU A 226 -11.91 0.27 -32.24
C LEU A 226 -11.59 1.53 -31.42
N LEU A 227 -10.31 1.89 -31.32
CA LEU A 227 -9.85 3.02 -30.51
C LEU A 227 -9.88 4.38 -31.23
N ARG A 228 -10.12 4.44 -32.55
CA ARG A 228 -10.08 5.69 -33.33
C ARG A 228 -11.02 6.78 -32.82
N ARG A 229 -12.12 6.40 -32.15
CA ARG A 229 -13.05 7.36 -31.53
C ARG A 229 -12.50 8.00 -30.26
N LEU A 230 -11.60 7.32 -29.55
CA LEU A 230 -11.06 7.76 -28.26
C LEU A 230 -9.67 8.39 -28.40
N VAL A 231 -8.87 7.91 -29.35
CA VAL A 231 -7.50 8.36 -29.56
C VAL A 231 -7.27 8.63 -31.04
N LYS A 232 -6.89 9.87 -31.35
CA LYS A 232 -6.43 10.27 -32.68
C LYS A 232 -4.91 10.38 -32.67
N VAL A 233 -4.25 9.71 -33.62
CA VAL A 233 -2.81 9.81 -33.86
C VAL A 233 -2.57 10.18 -35.31
N GLY A 234 -1.61 11.08 -35.56
CA GLY A 234 -1.27 11.52 -36.91
C GLY A 234 -0.45 10.50 -37.70
N HIS A 235 0.29 9.62 -36.99
CA HIS A 235 1.07 8.53 -37.57
C HIS A 235 1.31 7.45 -36.50
N LEU A 236 1.77 6.27 -36.94
CA LEU A 236 2.25 5.20 -36.07
C LEU A 236 3.79 5.17 -36.11
N ALA A 237 4.43 4.94 -34.98
CA ALA A 237 5.88 4.70 -34.93
C ALA A 237 6.28 3.35 -35.57
N ASP A 238 5.33 2.43 -35.71
CA ASP A 238 5.52 1.09 -36.24
C ASP A 238 4.22 0.58 -36.88
N ASP A 239 4.25 0.35 -38.21
CA ASP A 239 3.06 -0.04 -38.98
C ASP A 239 2.45 -1.36 -38.51
N ARG A 240 3.27 -2.23 -37.90
CA ARG A 240 2.82 -3.52 -37.32
C ARG A 240 1.80 -3.33 -36.20
N MET A 241 1.70 -2.14 -35.60
CA MET A 241 0.66 -1.83 -34.61
C MET A 241 -0.75 -1.95 -35.17
N SER A 242 -0.93 -1.75 -36.48
CA SER A 242 -2.21 -1.93 -37.16
C SER A 242 -2.67 -3.40 -37.18
N GLU A 243 -1.76 -4.35 -36.98
CA GLU A 243 -2.04 -5.78 -36.98
C GLU A 243 -2.44 -6.34 -35.61
N ILE A 244 -2.32 -5.55 -34.54
CA ILE A 244 -2.65 -5.98 -33.18
C ILE A 244 -4.15 -6.25 -33.05
N THR A 245 -4.51 -7.46 -32.63
CA THR A 245 -5.89 -7.89 -32.36
C THR A 245 -6.19 -7.90 -30.86
N VAL A 246 -7.46 -7.99 -30.50
CA VAL A 246 -7.90 -8.20 -29.11
C VAL A 246 -7.24 -9.44 -28.49
N ARG A 247 -7.16 -10.55 -29.26
CA ARG A 247 -6.49 -11.79 -28.88
C ARG A 247 -5.02 -11.58 -28.55
N HIS A 248 -4.29 -10.80 -29.35
CA HIS A 248 -2.90 -10.49 -29.09
C HIS A 248 -2.71 -9.75 -27.75
N LEU A 249 -3.62 -8.84 -27.40
CA LEU A 249 -3.56 -8.14 -26.11
C LEU A 249 -3.86 -9.07 -24.93
N LEU A 250 -4.92 -9.88 -25.02
CA LEU A 250 -5.29 -10.83 -23.96
C LEU A 250 -4.19 -11.84 -23.67
N ASN A 251 -3.54 -12.34 -24.72
CA ASN A 251 -2.49 -13.35 -24.62
C ASN A 251 -1.10 -12.75 -24.34
N ASN A 252 -0.99 -11.42 -24.20
CA ASN A 252 0.30 -10.72 -24.09
C ASN A 252 1.25 -11.07 -25.24
N THR A 253 0.76 -11.15 -26.49
CA THR A 253 1.55 -11.46 -27.69
C THR A 253 1.58 -10.31 -28.69
N SER A 254 1.16 -9.11 -28.31
CA SER A 254 1.04 -7.95 -29.22
C SER A 254 2.35 -7.32 -29.65
N GLY A 255 3.47 -7.69 -29.02
CA GLY A 255 4.77 -7.03 -29.24
C GLY A 255 4.88 -5.63 -28.61
N LEU A 256 3.87 -5.17 -27.85
CA LEU A 256 3.92 -3.91 -27.11
C LEU A 256 5.01 -3.93 -26.03
N PRO A 257 5.46 -2.76 -25.52
CA PRO A 257 6.44 -2.68 -24.45
C PRO A 257 6.07 -3.55 -23.23
N SER A 258 7.10 -4.18 -22.65
CA SER A 258 6.98 -5.07 -21.49
C SER A 258 6.74 -4.29 -20.19
N ASN A 259 6.44 -5.03 -19.12
CA ASN A 259 6.52 -4.56 -17.73
C ASN A 259 7.98 -4.56 -17.23
N ASP A 260 8.85 -3.83 -17.92
CA ASP A 260 10.24 -3.60 -17.52
C ASP A 260 10.45 -2.14 -17.11
N SER A 261 11.71 -1.71 -16.98
CA SER A 261 12.05 -0.32 -16.62
C SER A 261 11.56 0.73 -17.63
N LYS A 262 11.10 0.29 -18.81
CA LYS A 262 10.56 1.13 -19.88
C LYS A 262 9.05 0.99 -20.05
N ASP A 263 8.36 0.32 -19.11
CA ASP A 263 6.90 0.20 -19.13
C ASP A 263 6.26 1.60 -19.23
N PRO A 264 5.49 1.90 -20.29
CA PRO A 264 4.85 3.19 -20.45
C PRO A 264 3.91 3.55 -19.30
N MET A 265 3.29 2.55 -18.65
CA MET A 265 2.38 2.76 -17.52
C MET A 265 3.07 3.33 -16.29
N PHE A 266 4.39 3.11 -16.13
CA PHE A 266 5.19 3.65 -15.04
C PHE A 266 6.11 4.80 -15.46
N SER A 267 6.48 4.86 -16.74
CA SER A 267 7.39 5.89 -17.28
C SER A 267 6.75 7.27 -17.38
N PHE A 268 5.41 7.35 -17.44
CA PHE A 268 4.69 8.61 -17.68
C PHE A 268 3.55 8.85 -16.68
N PRO A 269 3.82 8.95 -15.37
CA PRO A 269 2.79 9.01 -14.32
C PRO A 269 1.88 10.24 -14.39
N ARG A 270 2.27 11.27 -15.15
CA ARG A 270 1.50 12.53 -15.33
C ARG A 270 0.63 12.55 -16.58
N LYS A 271 0.75 11.58 -17.50
CA LYS A 271 -0.09 11.53 -18.70
C LYS A 271 -1.44 10.90 -18.38
N SER A 272 -2.52 11.47 -18.94
CA SER A 272 -3.80 10.76 -18.98
C SER A 272 -3.66 9.48 -19.80
N GLN A 273 -4.55 8.50 -19.60
CA GLN A 273 -4.48 7.24 -20.35
C GLN A 273 -4.55 7.46 -21.87
N LEU A 274 -5.42 8.35 -22.35
CA LEU A 274 -5.54 8.66 -23.78
C LEU A 274 -4.28 9.34 -24.31
N ALA A 275 -3.69 10.29 -23.56
CA ALA A 275 -2.45 10.94 -23.95
C ALA A 275 -1.26 9.98 -23.93
N LEU A 276 -1.25 9.03 -22.99
CA LEU A 276 -0.25 7.95 -22.94
C LEU A 276 -0.38 7.04 -24.16
N ILE A 277 -1.59 6.63 -24.52
CA ILE A 277 -1.82 5.78 -25.69
C ILE A 277 -1.38 6.50 -26.96
N ALA A 278 -1.79 7.76 -27.16
CA ALA A 278 -1.36 8.56 -28.31
C ALA A 278 0.18 8.60 -28.42
N HIS A 279 0.85 8.92 -27.31
CA HIS A 279 2.31 8.97 -27.25
C HIS A 279 2.98 7.63 -27.56
N VAL A 280 2.50 6.52 -26.99
CA VAL A 280 3.08 5.20 -27.27
C VAL A 280 2.88 4.80 -28.74
N LEU A 281 1.70 5.06 -29.29
CA LEU A 281 1.41 4.76 -30.70
C LEU A 281 2.27 5.59 -31.66
N SER A 282 2.56 6.84 -31.35
CA SER A 282 3.35 7.73 -32.22
C SER A 282 4.86 7.68 -31.99
N GLU A 283 5.35 7.20 -30.84
CA GLU A 283 6.77 7.33 -30.48
C GLU A 283 7.48 6.03 -30.08
N ARG A 284 6.79 4.88 -29.97
CA ARG A 284 7.40 3.62 -29.55
C ARG A 284 7.24 2.54 -30.62
N LYS A 285 8.31 1.79 -30.89
CA LYS A 285 8.26 0.61 -31.76
C LYS A 285 7.83 -0.63 -31.00
N LEU A 286 7.26 -1.60 -31.71
CA LEU A 286 7.01 -2.92 -31.14
C LEU A 286 8.32 -3.67 -30.94
N TYR A 287 8.40 -4.44 -29.86
CA TYR A 287 9.54 -5.31 -29.59
C TYR A 287 9.56 -6.47 -30.58
N ASN A 288 8.39 -7.09 -30.80
CA ASN A 288 8.24 -8.28 -31.65
C ASN A 288 7.03 -8.13 -32.59
N GLN A 289 6.93 -9.01 -33.59
CA GLN A 289 5.74 -9.10 -34.43
C GLN A 289 4.51 -9.51 -33.58
N PRO A 290 3.32 -8.89 -33.76
CA PRO A 290 2.11 -9.35 -33.11
C PRO A 290 1.85 -10.85 -33.37
N GLY A 291 1.57 -11.61 -32.32
CA GLY A 291 1.33 -13.05 -32.35
C GLY A 291 2.60 -13.91 -32.27
N SER A 292 3.80 -13.34 -32.43
CA SER A 292 5.04 -14.15 -32.54
C SER A 292 5.61 -14.66 -31.21
N SER A 293 5.41 -13.93 -30.11
CA SER A 293 6.05 -14.24 -28.83
C SER A 293 5.31 -13.60 -27.66
N TYR A 294 5.37 -14.27 -26.52
CA TYR A 294 4.82 -13.76 -25.27
C TYR A 294 5.69 -12.64 -24.71
N ASN A 295 5.06 -11.53 -24.33
CA ASN A 295 5.65 -10.41 -23.62
C ASN A 295 4.59 -9.72 -22.73
N TYR A 296 4.67 -9.92 -21.41
CA TYR A 296 3.72 -9.38 -20.46
C TYR A 296 3.64 -7.84 -20.53
N SER A 297 2.46 -7.29 -20.83
CA SER A 297 2.28 -5.85 -21.08
C SER A 297 1.15 -5.25 -20.26
N ASN A 298 1.50 -4.36 -19.33
CA ASN A 298 0.52 -3.52 -18.64
C ASN A 298 -0.18 -2.56 -19.61
N PHE A 299 0.58 -2.00 -20.55
CA PHE A 299 0.05 -1.12 -21.59
C PHE A 299 -0.95 -1.84 -22.50
N GLY A 300 -0.72 -3.12 -22.83
CA GLY A 300 -1.68 -3.93 -23.59
C GLY A 300 -3.05 -4.04 -22.90
N TYR A 301 -3.08 -4.23 -21.58
CA TYR A 301 -4.33 -4.24 -20.81
C TYR A 301 -4.96 -2.85 -20.64
N CYS A 302 -4.16 -1.78 -20.68
CA CYS A 302 -4.68 -0.42 -20.77
C CYS A 302 -5.51 -0.23 -22.05
N LEU A 303 -4.99 -0.72 -23.20
CA LEU A 303 -5.73 -0.70 -24.47
C LEU A 303 -7.03 -1.52 -24.40
N LEU A 304 -7.00 -2.73 -23.81
CA LEU A 304 -8.22 -3.53 -23.62
C LEU A 304 -9.29 -2.79 -22.79
N GLY A 305 -8.89 -2.07 -21.75
CA GLY A 305 -9.81 -1.23 -20.99
C GLY A 305 -10.46 -0.13 -21.84
N ARG A 306 -9.72 0.45 -22.80
CA ARG A 306 -10.28 1.43 -23.76
C ARG A 306 -11.13 0.77 -24.84
N VAL A 307 -10.85 -0.47 -25.23
CA VAL A 307 -11.70 -1.25 -26.15
C VAL A 307 -13.08 -1.47 -25.53
N VAL A 308 -13.13 -1.90 -24.26
CA VAL A 308 -14.41 -2.05 -23.53
C VAL A 308 -15.19 -0.73 -23.55
N GLU A 309 -14.53 0.39 -23.25
CA GLU A 309 -15.15 1.72 -23.29
C GLU A 309 -15.68 2.09 -24.68
N ALA A 310 -14.87 1.89 -25.73
CA ALA A 310 -15.23 2.23 -27.10
C ALA A 310 -16.42 1.43 -27.63
N VAL A 311 -16.52 0.15 -27.25
CA VAL A 311 -17.62 -0.75 -27.68
C VAL A 311 -18.90 -0.49 -26.88
N CYS A 312 -18.78 -0.11 -25.61
CA CYS A 312 -19.94 0.12 -24.73
C CYS A 312 -20.50 1.55 -24.81
N ALA A 313 -19.73 2.52 -25.28
CA ALA A 313 -20.16 3.92 -25.32
C ALA A 313 -21.40 4.11 -26.23
N PRO A 314 -22.42 4.87 -25.79
CA PRO A 314 -23.53 5.26 -26.66
C PRO A 314 -23.03 5.97 -27.92
N LYS A 315 -23.68 5.72 -29.06
CA LYS A 315 -23.40 6.45 -30.30
C LYS A 315 -23.57 7.96 -30.05
N GLY A 316 -22.47 8.71 -30.14
CA GLY A 316 -22.45 10.17 -29.99
C GLY A 316 -21.90 10.71 -28.67
N ALA A 317 -21.57 9.84 -27.70
CA ALA A 317 -20.87 10.28 -26.49
C ALA A 317 -19.38 10.53 -26.78
N GLU A 318 -18.92 11.77 -26.60
CA GLU A 318 -17.51 12.16 -26.81
C GLU A 318 -16.61 11.80 -25.61
N SER A 319 -17.19 11.57 -24.43
CA SER A 319 -16.45 11.10 -23.26
C SER A 319 -17.37 10.42 -22.23
N HIS A 320 -17.52 9.10 -22.33
CA HIS A 320 -18.09 8.31 -21.24
C HIS A 320 -17.04 7.32 -20.76
N GLN A 321 -16.51 7.54 -19.55
CA GLN A 321 -15.64 6.58 -18.90
C GLN A 321 -16.50 5.44 -18.35
N VAL A 322 -16.81 4.45 -19.18
CA VAL A 322 -17.41 3.20 -18.69
C VAL A 322 -16.30 2.46 -17.95
N ARG A 323 -16.40 2.38 -16.62
CA ARG A 323 -15.46 1.53 -15.88
C ARG A 323 -15.78 0.09 -16.27
N THR A 324 -14.76 -0.70 -16.53
CA THR A 324 -14.89 -2.14 -16.80
C THR A 324 -15.75 -2.85 -15.76
N VAL A 325 -15.63 -2.43 -14.50
CA VAL A 325 -16.43 -2.94 -13.38
C VAL A 325 -17.89 -2.51 -13.49
N ASP A 326 -18.19 -1.28 -13.90
CA ASP A 326 -19.57 -0.80 -14.06
C ASP A 326 -20.29 -1.59 -15.18
N TYR A 327 -19.60 -1.91 -16.28
CA TYR A 327 -20.17 -2.80 -17.31
C TYR A 327 -20.48 -4.21 -16.77
N LEU A 328 -19.60 -4.76 -15.92
CA LEU A 328 -19.81 -6.07 -15.32
C LEU A 328 -20.88 -6.08 -14.22
N LEU A 329 -21.10 -4.96 -13.52
CA LEU A 329 -22.04 -4.86 -12.39
C LEU A 329 -23.42 -4.31 -12.77
N CYS A 330 -23.55 -3.56 -13.86
CA CYS A 330 -24.83 -2.98 -14.30
C CYS A 330 -25.67 -3.92 -15.18
N ARG A 331 -25.27 -5.18 -15.36
CA ARG A 331 -26.03 -6.20 -16.10
C ARG A 331 -26.11 -7.52 -15.35
#